data_AF-A0A930SFY3-F1
#
_entry.id   AF-A0A930SFY3-F1
#
_cell.length_a   1.000
_cell.length_b   1.000
_cell.length_c   1.000
_cell.angle_alpha   90.00
_cell.angle_beta   90.00
_cell.angle_gamma   90.00
#
_symmetry.space_group_name_H-M   'P 1'
#
loop_
_entity.id
_entity.type
_entity.pdbx_description
1 polymer ?
#
loop_
_entity_poly.entity_id
_entity_poly.type
_entity_poly.pdbx_seq_one_letter_code
_entity_poly.pdbx_strand_id
1 'polypeptide(L)'
;MTNKIQRFIAFLLVLCIPIFAIAGCTNKDVANAANQATSSTHGGYSIDTKTTTPEGKLDVYMLDIGQGDAILLKVGDEYSMIDTGDIEHRENIVAQLKAMGVTKLKNIIITHPHADHMGGFYAIAKAMPIENVYDDGISVDNNMF
;
A
#
# COMPACT_ATOMS: atom_id res chain seq x y z
N MET A 1 16.25 36.98 20.11
CA MET A 1 16.80 35.73 20.68
C MET A 1 18.13 36.06 21.37
N THR A 2 18.34 35.64 22.61
CA THR A 2 19.57 35.93 23.37
C THR A 2 20.78 35.23 22.75
N ASN A 3 21.95 35.88 22.72
CA ASN A 3 23.19 35.35 22.12
C ASN A 3 23.58 33.93 22.60
N LYS A 4 23.12 33.52 23.78
CA LYS A 4 23.32 32.17 24.31
C LYS A 4 22.50 31.10 23.57
N ILE A 5 21.25 31.41 23.19
CA ILE A 5 20.35 30.50 22.47
C ILE A 5 20.83 30.30 21.04
N GLN A 6 21.28 31.38 20.38
CA GLN A 6 21.81 31.30 19.02
C GLN A 6 23.10 30.46 18.95
N ARG A 7 23.97 30.56 19.97
CA ARG A 7 25.17 29.71 20.07
C ARG A 7 24.81 28.24 20.34
N PHE A 8 23.79 27.98 21.14
CA PHE A 8 23.32 26.62 21.40
C PHE A 8 22.74 25.96 20.16
N ILE A 9 21.93 26.69 19.38
CA ILE A 9 21.38 26.22 18.10
C ILE A 9 22.50 25.98 17.07
N ALA A 10 23.49 26.88 16.99
CA ALA A 10 24.64 26.70 16.10
C ALA A 10 25.46 25.44 16.47
N PHE A 11 25.68 25.18 17.76
CA PHE A 11 26.33 23.95 18.22
C PHE A 11 25.51 22.69 17.90
N LEU A 12 24.20 22.74 18.10
CA LEU A 12 23.30 21.62 17.78
C LEU A 12 23.34 21.29 16.27
N LEU A 13 23.27 22.31 15.41
CA LEU A 13 23.34 22.12 13.96
C LEU A 13 24.68 21.54 13.51
N VAL A 14 25.81 22.04 14.04
CA VAL A 14 27.14 21.51 13.74
C VAL A 14 27.32 20.07 14.21
N LEU A 15 26.68 19.67 15.32
CA LEU A 15 26.73 18.30 15.82
C LEU A 15 25.82 17.35 15.02
N CYS A 16 24.66 17.81 14.56
CA CYS A 16 23.69 16.97 13.84
C CYS A 16 24.07 16.72 12.36
N ILE A 17 24.73 17.68 11.69
CA ILE A 17 25.16 17.53 10.28
C ILE A 17 26.05 16.29 10.04
N PRO A 18 27.10 16.01 10.85
CA PRO A 18 27.91 14.81 10.66
C PRO A 18 27.16 13.53 11.00
N ILE A 19 26.18 13.56 11.92
CA ILE A 19 25.36 12.38 12.27
C ILE A 19 24.46 11.98 11.09
N PHE A 20 23.86 12.96 10.40
CA PHE A 20 23.08 12.70 9.18
C PHE A 20 23.93 12.22 8.00
N ALA A 21 25.19 12.65 7.92
CA ALA A 21 26.10 12.21 6.84
C ALA A 21 26.54 10.74 6.97
N ILE A 22 26.53 10.16 8.19
CA ILE A 22 26.99 8.78 8.44
C ILE A 22 25.81 7.78 8.39
N ALA A 23 24.56 8.25 8.53
CA ALA A 23 23.36 7.42 8.47
C ALA A 23 22.72 7.33 7.06
N GLY A 24 23.44 7.74 6.01
CA GLY A 24 22.95 7.64 4.64
C GLY A 24 23.02 6.20 4.12
N CYS A 25 21.86 5.61 3.79
CA CYS A 25 21.81 4.33 3.08
C CYS A 25 22.42 4.48 1.68
N THR A 26 23.22 3.50 1.27
CA THR A 26 23.79 3.45 -0.08
C THR A 26 22.88 2.64 -1.00
N ASN A 27 23.06 2.77 -2.32
CA ASN A 27 22.31 1.96 -3.31
C ASN A 27 22.49 0.44 -3.12
N LYS A 28 23.54 0.01 -2.40
CA LYS A 28 23.76 -1.41 -2.05
C LYS A 28 22.81 -1.88 -0.93
N ASP A 29 22.41 -1.00 -0.03
CA ASP A 29 21.49 -1.32 1.06
C ASP A 29 20.06 -1.48 0.51
N VAL A 30 19.68 -0.65 -0.47
CA VAL A 30 18.43 -0.79 -1.24
C VAL A 30 18.41 -2.11 -2.04
N ALA A 31 19.53 -2.45 -2.69
CA ALA A 31 19.65 -3.72 -3.42
C ALA A 31 19.60 -4.96 -2.50
N ASN A 32 20.15 -4.87 -1.29
CA ASN A 32 20.09 -5.96 -0.31
C ASN A 32 18.70 -6.12 0.32
N ALA A 33 17.96 -5.02 0.54
CA ALA A 33 16.56 -5.09 0.97
C ALA A 33 15.67 -5.71 -0.11
N ALA A 34 15.88 -5.36 -1.38
CA ALA A 34 15.18 -5.96 -2.51
C ALA A 34 15.46 -7.47 -2.65
N ASN A 35 16.68 -7.92 -2.33
CA ASN A 35 17.06 -9.35 -2.37
C ASN A 35 16.60 -10.15 -1.13
N GLN A 36 16.35 -9.50 0.00
CA GLN A 36 15.78 -10.19 1.18
C GLN A 36 14.26 -10.37 1.07
N ALA A 37 13.55 -9.47 0.40
CA ALA A 37 12.12 -9.59 0.14
C ALA A 37 11.75 -10.82 -0.71
N THR A 38 12.70 -11.39 -1.46
CA THR A 38 12.49 -12.60 -2.27
C THR A 38 12.83 -13.91 -1.56
N SER A 39 13.39 -13.87 -0.34
CA SER A 39 13.94 -15.06 0.34
C SER A 39 13.22 -15.50 1.62
N SER A 40 12.14 -14.82 2.03
CA SER A 40 11.28 -15.24 3.15
C SER A 40 10.05 -16.03 2.68
N THR A 41 10.25 -17.06 1.87
CA THR A 41 9.22 -18.08 1.63
C THR A 41 9.18 -19.05 2.81
N HIS A 42 8.30 -18.76 3.78
CA HIS A 42 7.88 -19.72 4.80
C HIS A 42 7.20 -20.91 4.10
N GLY A 43 7.77 -22.10 4.28
CA GLY A 43 7.33 -23.34 3.64
C GLY A 43 5.89 -23.71 4.02
N GLY A 44 5.02 -23.82 3.03
CA GLY A 44 3.64 -24.27 3.19
C GLY A 44 2.75 -24.03 1.98
N TYR A 45 3.04 -22.99 1.18
CA TYR A 45 2.34 -22.74 -0.09
C TYR A 45 3.11 -23.38 -1.25
N SER A 46 2.64 -24.54 -1.72
CA SER A 46 2.99 -25.03 -3.05
C SER A 46 2.20 -24.22 -4.07
N ILE A 47 2.76 -23.13 -4.57
CA ILE A 47 2.28 -22.57 -5.84
C ILE A 47 2.55 -23.65 -6.88
N ASP A 48 1.49 -24.20 -7.47
CA ASP A 48 1.62 -25.06 -8.64
C ASP A 48 2.27 -24.21 -9.73
N THR A 49 3.58 -24.36 -9.91
CA THR A 49 4.38 -23.67 -10.91
C THR A 49 4.20 -24.30 -12.29
N LYS A 50 3.05 -24.92 -12.55
CA LYS A 50 2.62 -25.21 -13.92
C LYS A 50 2.67 -23.89 -14.68
N THR A 51 3.72 -23.75 -15.48
CA THR A 51 4.03 -22.53 -16.20
C THR A 51 2.96 -22.36 -17.27
N THR A 52 1.87 -21.69 -16.90
CA THR A 52 0.88 -21.22 -17.86
C THR A 52 1.52 -20.05 -18.59
N THR A 53 1.54 -20.10 -19.92
CA THR A 53 1.83 -18.90 -20.71
C THR A 53 0.83 -17.83 -20.27
N PRO A 54 1.27 -16.69 -19.69
CA PRO A 54 0.34 -15.65 -19.25
C PRO A 54 -0.45 -15.17 -20.47
N GLU A 55 -1.77 -15.30 -20.42
CA GLU A 55 -2.63 -14.69 -21.42
C GLU A 55 -2.94 -13.25 -21.00
N GLY A 56 -2.56 -12.30 -21.85
CA GLY A 56 -2.82 -10.88 -21.64
C GLY A 56 -1.71 -10.11 -20.91
N LYS A 57 -2.00 -8.84 -20.63
CA LYS A 57 -1.11 -7.90 -19.93
C LYS A 57 -1.72 -7.59 -18.57
N LEU A 58 -0.93 -7.81 -17.51
CA LEU A 58 -1.24 -7.34 -16.16
C LEU A 58 -0.65 -5.95 -15.97
N ASP A 59 -1.51 -4.97 -15.71
CA ASP A 59 -1.12 -3.65 -15.21
C ASP A 59 -1.38 -3.60 -13.70
N VAL A 60 -0.41 -3.12 -12.93
CA VAL A 60 -0.48 -2.97 -11.47
C VAL A 60 -0.29 -1.50 -11.13
N TYR A 61 -1.23 -0.93 -10.39
CA TYR A 61 -1.19 0.46 -9.94
C TYR A 61 -1.23 0.50 -8.41
N MET A 62 -0.16 1.03 -7.81
CA MET A 62 -0.19 1.44 -6.40
C MET A 62 -0.85 2.82 -6.36
N LEU A 63 -2.04 2.92 -5.78
CA LEU A 63 -2.81 4.17 -5.76
C LEU A 63 -2.25 5.12 -4.71
N ASP A 64 -2.14 6.41 -5.06
CA ASP A 64 -1.75 7.43 -4.10
C ASP A 64 -2.98 7.87 -3.30
N ILE A 65 -3.15 7.27 -2.13
CA ILE A 65 -4.32 7.42 -1.27
C ILE A 65 -3.99 8.11 0.05
N GLY A 66 -2.77 8.63 0.22
CA GLY A 66 -2.29 9.08 1.52
C GLY A 66 -1.74 7.92 2.35
N GLN A 67 -2.49 7.47 3.37
CA GLN A 67 -2.04 6.41 4.28
C GLN A 67 -2.78 5.09 4.00
N GLY A 68 -2.04 3.98 4.14
CA GLY A 68 -2.56 2.64 3.95
C GLY A 68 -2.19 2.03 2.60
N ASP A 69 -2.84 0.91 2.28
CA ASP A 69 -2.62 0.17 1.04
C ASP A 69 -3.86 0.21 0.14
N ALA A 70 -3.62 0.49 -1.15
CA ALA A 70 -4.63 0.35 -2.20
C ALA A 70 -3.93 0.04 -3.52
N ILE A 71 -4.11 -1.19 -4.00
CA ILE A 71 -3.49 -1.69 -5.23
C ILE A 71 -4.59 -2.05 -6.22
N LEU A 72 -4.57 -1.44 -7.40
CA LEU A 72 -5.46 -1.79 -8.50
C LEU A 72 -4.72 -2.70 -9.48
N LEU A 73 -5.33 -3.85 -9.76
CA LEU A 73 -4.89 -4.83 -10.76
C LEU A 73 -5.82 -4.72 -11.97
N LYS A 74 -5.25 -4.62 -13.17
CA LYS A 74 -5.99 -4.57 -14.43
C LYS A 74 -5.48 -5.66 -15.38
N VAL A 75 -6.40 -6.47 -15.89
CA VAL A 75 -6.14 -7.45 -16.95
C VAL A 75 -7.21 -7.27 -18.02
N GLY A 76 -6.83 -6.80 -19.21
CA GLY A 76 -7.81 -6.37 -20.22
C GLY A 76 -8.68 -5.24 -19.66
N ASP A 77 -10.00 -5.43 -19.64
CA ASP A 77 -10.98 -4.48 -19.08
C ASP A 77 -11.52 -4.93 -17.71
N GLU A 78 -10.91 -5.95 -17.09
CA GLU A 78 -11.25 -6.40 -15.74
C GLU A 78 -10.34 -5.74 -14.70
N TYR A 79 -10.96 -5.32 -13.60
CA TYR A 79 -10.29 -4.64 -12.50
C TYR A 79 -10.49 -5.41 -11.20
N SER A 80 -9.42 -5.59 -10.43
CA SER A 80 -9.45 -6.14 -9.06
C SER A 80 -8.65 -5.24 -8.14
N MET A 81 -8.98 -5.23 -6.85
CA MET A 81 -8.24 -4.46 -5.86
C MET A 81 -7.71 -5.35 -4.74
N ILE A 82 -6.52 -4.99 -4.24
CA ILE A 82 -5.99 -5.44 -2.96
C ILE A 82 -5.96 -4.21 -2.05
N ASP A 83 -6.69 -4.29 -0.94
CA ASP A 83 -6.94 -3.21 0.00
C ASP A 83 -7.52 -1.94 -0.64
N THR A 84 -7.93 -1.00 0.22
CA THR A 84 -8.76 0.15 -0.14
C THR A 84 -8.37 1.44 0.59
N GLY A 85 -7.27 1.43 1.34
CA GLY A 85 -6.77 2.59 2.05
C GLY A 85 -7.55 2.96 3.31
N ASP A 86 -7.25 4.15 3.82
CA ASP A 86 -7.84 4.71 5.03
C ASP A 86 -9.26 5.30 4.84
N ILE A 87 -9.86 5.70 5.96
CA ILE A 87 -11.20 6.32 6.00
C ILE A 87 -11.14 7.79 5.55
N GLU A 88 -10.07 8.52 5.89
CA GLU A 88 -9.96 9.97 5.67
C GLU A 88 -9.88 10.32 4.17
N HIS A 89 -9.29 9.45 3.36
CA HIS A 89 -9.05 9.68 1.93
C HIS A 89 -9.96 8.86 1.01
N ARG A 90 -11.02 8.22 1.54
CA ARG A 90 -11.93 7.35 0.77
C ARG A 90 -12.66 8.02 -0.42
N GLU A 91 -12.80 9.34 -0.44
CA GLU A 91 -13.36 10.04 -1.61
C GLU A 91 -12.33 10.16 -2.75
N ASN A 92 -11.05 10.28 -2.41
CA ASN A 92 -9.96 10.36 -3.36
C ASN A 92 -9.84 9.04 -4.15
N ILE A 93 -9.87 7.89 -3.46
CA ILE A 93 -9.76 6.59 -4.14
C ILE A 93 -10.92 6.36 -5.13
N VAL A 94 -12.16 6.72 -4.77
CA VAL A 94 -13.31 6.61 -5.68
C VAL A 94 -13.13 7.51 -6.91
N ALA A 95 -12.63 8.74 -6.72
CA ALA A 95 -12.37 9.66 -7.83
C ALA A 95 -11.28 9.13 -8.77
N GLN A 96 -10.19 8.59 -8.22
CA GLN A 96 -9.12 7.97 -8.99
C GLN A 96 -9.62 6.77 -9.81
N LEU A 97 -10.35 5.84 -9.19
CA LEU A 97 -10.92 4.68 -9.90
C LEU A 97 -11.81 5.12 -11.07
N LYS A 98 -12.67 6.12 -10.87
CA LYS A 98 -13.50 6.69 -11.95
C LYS A 98 -12.66 7.34 -13.05
N ALA A 99 -11.61 8.09 -12.69
CA ALA A 99 -10.71 8.71 -13.66
C ALA A 99 -9.94 7.66 -14.49
N MET A 100 -9.67 6.49 -13.91
CA MET A 100 -9.06 5.33 -14.58
C MET A 100 -10.06 4.50 -15.42
N GLY A 101 -11.34 4.91 -15.49
CA GLY A 101 -12.37 4.22 -16.26
C GLY A 101 -12.92 2.96 -15.59
N VAL A 102 -12.67 2.77 -14.28
CA VAL A 102 -13.20 1.63 -13.53
C VAL A 102 -14.71 1.81 -13.35
N THR A 103 -15.48 0.88 -13.91
CA THR A 103 -16.95 0.87 -13.82
C THR A 103 -17.48 -0.23 -12.92
N LYS A 104 -16.68 -1.26 -12.67
CA LYS A 104 -16.96 -2.38 -11.76
C LYS A 104 -15.65 -2.99 -11.27
N LEU A 105 -15.70 -3.65 -10.11
CA LEU A 105 -14.59 -4.45 -9.57
C LEU A 105 -14.99 -5.92 -9.57
N LYS A 106 -14.14 -6.76 -10.18
CA LYS A 106 -14.30 -8.21 -10.17
C LYS A 106 -14.01 -8.78 -8.78
N ASN A 107 -12.95 -8.30 -8.15
CA ASN A 107 -12.55 -8.73 -6.82
C ASN A 107 -12.11 -7.53 -5.98
N ILE A 108 -12.42 -7.56 -4.70
CA ILE A 108 -11.69 -6.84 -3.66
C ILE A 108 -11.14 -7.87 -2.68
N ILE A 109 -9.84 -7.77 -2.39
CA ILE A 109 -9.16 -8.62 -1.42
C ILE A 109 -8.72 -7.71 -0.28
N ILE A 110 -9.30 -7.88 0.90
CA ILE A 110 -8.91 -7.18 2.13
C ILE A 110 -7.92 -8.07 2.86
N THR A 111 -6.69 -7.58 3.03
CA THR A 111 -5.60 -8.36 3.64
C THR A 111 -5.84 -8.60 5.12
N HIS A 112 -6.34 -7.57 5.82
CA HIS A 112 -6.73 -7.61 7.22
C HIS A 112 -7.61 -6.40 7.56
N PRO A 113 -8.38 -6.44 8.66
CA PRO A 113 -9.47 -5.52 8.92
C PRO A 113 -9.05 -4.24 9.65
N HIS A 114 -7.86 -3.72 9.38
CA HIS A 114 -7.45 -2.40 9.91
C HIS A 114 -7.97 -1.26 9.03
N ALA A 115 -8.15 -0.09 9.66
CA ALA A 115 -8.73 1.08 9.02
C ALA A 115 -7.95 1.54 7.79
N ASP A 116 -6.64 1.37 7.77
CA ASP A 116 -5.74 1.74 6.67
C ASP A 116 -5.69 0.73 5.52
N HIS A 117 -6.43 -0.37 5.63
CA HIS A 117 -6.60 -1.35 4.56
C HIS A 117 -8.04 -1.42 4.06
N MET A 118 -9.03 -1.30 4.96
CA MET A 118 -10.45 -1.46 4.63
C MET A 118 -11.25 -0.14 4.65
N GLY A 119 -10.63 0.99 5.00
CA GLY A 119 -11.31 2.27 5.20
C GLY A 119 -12.03 2.81 3.96
N GLY A 120 -11.50 2.56 2.76
CA GLY A 120 -12.12 2.95 1.50
C GLY A 120 -13.25 2.03 1.01
N PHE A 121 -13.33 0.80 1.51
CA PHE A 121 -14.21 -0.26 0.99
C PHE A 121 -15.68 0.18 0.89
N TYR A 122 -16.22 0.78 1.95
CA TYR A 122 -17.62 1.20 1.97
C TYR A 122 -17.94 2.29 0.93
N ALA A 123 -17.01 3.22 0.70
CA ALA A 123 -17.19 4.26 -0.31
C ALA A 123 -17.16 3.68 -1.73
N ILE A 124 -16.27 2.73 -1.99
CA ILE A 124 -16.17 2.01 -3.27
C ILE A 124 -17.44 1.20 -3.53
N ALA A 125 -17.90 0.41 -2.55
CA ALA A 125 -19.11 -0.41 -2.67
C ALA A 125 -20.38 0.42 -2.93
N LYS A 126 -20.42 1.67 -2.46
CA LYS A 126 -21.48 2.62 -2.80
C LYS A 126 -21.36 3.21 -4.21
N ALA A 127 -20.15 3.32 -4.74
CA ALA A 127 -19.87 4.02 -5.98
C ALA A 127 -19.91 3.12 -7.23
N MET A 128 -19.61 1.82 -7.09
CA MET A 128 -19.56 0.87 -8.20
C MET A 128 -19.88 -0.57 -7.76
N PRO A 129 -20.35 -1.44 -8.66
CA PRO A 129 -20.57 -2.85 -8.37
C PRO A 129 -19.27 -3.59 -8.04
N ILE A 130 -19.36 -4.54 -7.10
CA ILE A 130 -18.29 -5.47 -6.74
C ILE A 130 -18.84 -6.89 -6.89
N GLU A 131 -18.16 -7.76 -7.64
CA GLU A 131 -18.60 -9.13 -7.87
C GLU A 131 -18.21 -10.06 -6.70
N ASN A 132 -16.97 -9.98 -6.23
CA ASN A 132 -16.44 -10.83 -5.16
C ASN A 132 -15.66 -10.01 -4.12
N VAL A 133 -15.79 -10.41 -2.85
CA VAL A 133 -15.03 -9.85 -1.72
C VAL A 133 -14.38 -10.99 -0.96
N TYR A 134 -13.09 -10.84 -0.66
CA TYR A 134 -12.29 -11.79 0.10
C TYR A 134 -11.68 -11.07 1.31
N ASP A 135 -11.69 -11.72 2.47
CA ASP A 135 -11.03 -11.25 3.69
C ASP A 135 -10.17 -12.38 4.30
N ASP A 136 -9.55 -12.09 5.44
CA ASP A 136 -8.73 -13.05 6.19
C ASP A 136 -9.55 -14.11 6.95
N GLY A 137 -10.88 -14.04 6.89
CA GLY A 137 -11.80 -14.92 7.62
C GLY A 137 -11.76 -14.76 9.14
N ILE A 138 -11.09 -13.72 9.66
CA ILE A 138 -10.99 -13.47 11.10
C ILE A 138 -12.21 -12.66 11.55
N SER A 139 -12.89 -13.16 12.58
CA SER A 139 -13.96 -12.39 13.21
C SER A 139 -13.37 -11.19 13.96
N VAL A 140 -13.75 -9.99 13.54
CA VAL A 140 -13.42 -8.75 14.26
C VAL A 140 -14.54 -8.31 15.18
N ASP A 141 -14.17 -7.83 16.35
CA ASP A 141 -15.08 -7.07 17.21
C ASP A 141 -15.11 -5.60 16.78
N ASN A 142 -16.18 -4.91 17.15
CA ASN A 142 -16.41 -3.51 16.75
C ASN A 142 -15.47 -2.51 17.45
N ASN A 143 -14.48 -2.99 18.21
CA ASN A 143 -13.51 -2.15 18.93
C ASN A 143 -12.27 -1.82 18.10
N MET A 144 -12.21 -2.29 16.85
CA MET A 144 -11.05 -2.13 15.96
C MET A 144 -11.20 -1.00 14.93
N PHE A 145 -12.28 -0.19 15.02
CA PHE A 145 -12.51 0.99 14.17
C PHE A 145 -12.71 2.27 15.01
#